data_AF-A0A519CNM8-F1
#
_entry.id   AF-A0A519CNM8-F1
#
_cell.length_a   1.000
_cell.length_b   1.000
_cell.length_c   1.000
_cell.angle_alpha   90.00
_cell.angle_beta   90.00
_cell.angle_gamma   90.00
#
_symmetry.space_group_name_H-M   'P 1'
#
loop_
_entity.id
_entity.type
_entity.pdbx_description
1 polymer ?
#
loop_
_entity_poly.entity_id
_entity_poly.type
_entity_poly.pdbx_seq_one_letter_code
_entity_poly.pdbx_strand_id
1 'polypeptide(L)'
;MKCLSDGTGEVAFAKDSTVDKYCNNEVAEDDDDWCLDIADYIKLPAFGNAPSHPLMYQPNSISDSDRAAIVSALVELQESEDGLSILQNILNTPGIVETTAELHLDSYSSLISHVPGISLYMEEKYQA
;
A
#
# COMPACT_ATOMS: atom_id res chain seq x y z
N MET A 1 -12.90 1.74 5.87
CA MET A 1 -13.40 2.27 7.17
C MET A 1 -14.89 2.57 7.11
N LYS A 2 -15.39 3.32 6.12
CA LYS A 2 -16.84 3.55 5.93
C LYS A 2 -17.75 2.33 6.14
N CYS A 3 -17.47 1.21 5.47
CA CYS A 3 -18.23 -0.05 5.61
C CYS A 3 -18.28 -0.59 7.06
N LEU A 4 -17.24 -0.35 7.86
CA LEU A 4 -17.27 -0.66 9.30
C LEU A 4 -18.15 0.34 10.05
N SER A 5 -17.94 1.64 9.78
CA SER A 5 -18.59 2.73 10.50
C SER A 5 -20.10 2.83 10.24
N ASP A 6 -20.57 2.45 9.05
CA ASP A 6 -22.00 2.41 8.71
C ASP A 6 -22.70 1.10 9.10
N GLY A 7 -21.97 0.17 9.74
CA GLY A 7 -22.49 -1.10 10.22
C GLY A 7 -22.68 -2.18 9.14
N THR A 8 -22.27 -1.93 7.89
CA THR A 8 -22.34 -2.93 6.81
C THR A 8 -21.36 -4.09 7.04
N GLY A 9 -20.21 -3.81 7.66
CA GLY A 9 -19.19 -4.77 8.02
C GLY A 9 -18.84 -4.70 9.50
N GLU A 10 -18.48 -5.84 10.07
CA GLU A 10 -18.15 -5.96 11.50
C GLU A 10 -16.64 -5.78 11.77
N VAL A 11 -15.80 -6.03 10.77
CA VAL A 11 -14.33 -5.96 10.86
C VAL A 11 -13.78 -5.32 9.59
N ALA A 12 -12.81 -4.41 9.73
CA ALA A 12 -12.08 -3.81 8.62
C ALA A 12 -10.59 -4.15 8.68
N PHE A 13 -10.04 -4.57 7.54
CA PHE A 13 -8.59 -4.62 7.32
C PHE A 13 -8.15 -3.28 6.73
N ALA A 14 -7.31 -2.54 7.45
CA ALA A 14 -6.86 -1.21 7.06
C ALA A 14 -5.41 -0.98 7.51
N LYS A 15 -4.74 0.02 6.92
CA LYS A 15 -3.42 0.48 7.39
C LYS A 15 -3.59 1.14 8.76
N ASP A 16 -2.56 1.07 9.61
CA ASP A 16 -2.62 1.62 10.97
C ASP A 16 -2.98 3.12 11.02
N SER A 17 -2.51 3.88 10.03
CA SER A 17 -2.78 5.31 9.86
C SER A 17 -4.15 5.64 9.24
N THR A 18 -4.98 4.63 8.92
CA THR A 18 -6.24 4.89 8.19
C THR A 18 -7.24 5.67 9.04
N VAL A 19 -7.41 5.32 10.31
CA VAL A 19 -8.32 6.08 11.20
C VAL A 19 -7.83 7.52 11.33
N ASP A 20 -6.54 7.71 11.60
CA ASP A 20 -5.99 9.05 11.80
C ASP A 20 -6.10 9.93 10.56
N LYS A 21 -5.95 9.33 9.38
CA LYS A 21 -6.06 10.03 8.10
C LYS A 21 -7.47 10.55 7.80
N TYR A 22 -8.51 9.86 8.23
CA TYR A 22 -9.88 10.14 7.81
C TYR A 22 -10.78 10.68 8.93
N CYS A 23 -10.47 10.36 10.20
CA CYS A 23 -11.39 10.57 11.32
C CYS A 23 -10.74 11.22 12.56
N ASN A 24 -9.45 11.51 12.54
CA ASN A 24 -8.73 12.10 13.66
C ASN A 24 -7.81 13.23 13.17
N ASN A 25 -8.29 14.05 12.23
CA ASN A 25 -7.52 15.16 11.70
C ASN A 25 -7.39 16.27 12.75
N GLU A 26 -6.35 17.10 12.61
CA GLU A 26 -6.16 18.26 13.51
C GLU A 26 -7.34 19.24 13.45
N VAL A 27 -8.00 19.31 12.28
CA VAL A 27 -9.20 20.10 12.03
C VAL A 27 -10.36 19.12 11.87
N ALA A 28 -11.27 19.09 12.85
CA ALA A 28 -12.40 18.15 12.86
C ALA A 28 -13.37 18.31 11.66
N GLU A 29 -13.35 19.45 10.98
CA GLU A 29 -14.16 19.70 9.78
C GLU A 29 -13.61 18.95 8.55
N ASP A 30 -12.35 18.52 8.60
CA ASP A 30 -11.71 17.68 7.57
C ASP A 30 -11.98 16.18 7.79
N ASP A 31 -12.59 15.81 8.92
CA ASP A 31 -13.00 14.44 9.18
C ASP A 31 -14.18 14.04 8.28
N ASP A 32 -14.16 12.79 7.83
CA ASP A 32 -15.22 12.23 7.00
C ASP A 32 -16.54 12.11 7.79
N ASP A 33 -17.66 12.39 7.11
CA ASP A 33 -19.02 12.41 7.71
C ASP A 33 -19.51 11.07 8.26
N TRP A 34 -18.88 9.98 7.82
CA TRP A 34 -19.20 8.61 8.21
C TRP A 34 -18.34 8.11 9.38
N CYS A 35 -17.46 8.94 9.95
CA CYS A 35 -16.62 8.54 11.08
C CYS A 35 -17.44 8.22 12.34
N LEU A 36 -17.02 7.17 13.05
CA LEU A 36 -17.43 6.93 14.42
C LEU A 36 -16.62 7.80 15.38
N ASP A 37 -17.03 7.86 16.65
CA ASP A 37 -16.19 8.38 17.71
C ASP A 37 -14.86 7.59 17.76
N ILE A 38 -13.74 8.30 17.94
CA ILE A 38 -12.41 7.67 17.93
C ILE A 38 -12.27 6.55 18.97
N ALA A 39 -12.97 6.68 20.10
CA ALA A 39 -12.99 5.67 21.15
C ALA A 39 -13.64 4.33 20.73
N ASP A 40 -14.48 4.35 19.67
CA ASP A 40 -15.17 3.17 19.17
C ASP A 40 -14.35 2.39 18.14
N TYR A 41 -13.25 2.96 17.62
CA TYR A 41 -12.30 2.23 16.78
C TYR A 41 -11.37 1.37 17.63
N ILE A 42 -11.75 0.10 17.83
CA ILE A 42 -10.94 -0.87 18.57
C ILE A 42 -9.93 -1.54 17.63
N LYS A 43 -8.65 -1.20 17.78
CA LYS A 43 -7.55 -1.84 17.05
C LYS A 43 -7.29 -3.25 17.59
N LEU A 44 -7.46 -4.25 16.73
CA LEU A 44 -7.03 -5.62 16.98
C LEU A 44 -5.50 -5.75 16.80
N PRO A 45 -4.86 -6.82 17.31
CA PRO A 45 -3.45 -7.08 17.04
C PRO A 45 -3.13 -7.02 15.55
N ALA A 46 -1.97 -6.47 15.22
CA ALA A 46 -1.56 -6.29 13.84
C ALA A 46 -1.55 -7.62 13.08
N PHE A 47 -2.25 -7.65 11.95
CA PHE A 47 -2.31 -8.82 11.07
C PHE A 47 -0.95 -9.12 10.43
N GLY A 48 -0.22 -8.08 10.03
CA GLY A 48 1.07 -8.17 9.38
C GLY A 48 1.58 -6.81 8.93
N ASN A 49 2.88 -6.75 8.62
CA ASN A 49 3.49 -5.57 8.01
C ASN A 49 3.28 -5.63 6.50
N ALA A 50 2.33 -4.85 6.00
CA ALA A 50 2.14 -4.71 4.56
C ALA A 50 3.36 -4.00 3.96
N PRO A 51 3.92 -4.51 2.84
CA PRO A 51 5.04 -3.85 2.20
C PRO A 51 4.63 -2.51 1.56
N SER A 52 5.62 -1.68 1.24
CA SER A 52 5.38 -0.37 0.62
C SER A 52 4.86 -0.48 -0.82
N HIS A 53 4.42 0.64 -1.40
CA HIS A 53 3.89 0.66 -2.77
C HIS A 53 4.99 0.31 -3.79
N PRO A 54 4.79 -0.72 -4.65
CA PRO A 54 5.78 -1.08 -5.65
C PRO A 54 5.59 -0.32 -6.96
N LEU A 55 6.69 -0.07 -7.67
CA LEU A 55 6.69 0.19 -9.11
C LEU A 55 7.11 -1.10 -9.81
N MET A 56 6.24 -1.59 -10.69
CA MET A 56 6.43 -2.87 -11.37
C MET A 56 6.53 -2.64 -12.88
N TYR A 57 7.36 -3.42 -13.55
CA TYR A 57 7.40 -3.52 -15.00
C TYR A 57 6.93 -4.90 -15.45
N GLN A 58 6.50 -5.02 -16.70
CA GLN A 58 6.17 -6.30 -17.29
C GLN A 58 7.45 -6.92 -17.90
N PRO A 59 7.93 -8.09 -17.43
CA PRO A 59 9.24 -8.62 -17.82
C PRO A 59 9.39 -8.91 -19.31
N ASN A 60 8.28 -9.28 -19.98
CA ASN A 60 8.28 -9.71 -21.38
C ASN A 60 8.02 -8.57 -22.38
N SER A 61 7.84 -7.33 -21.92
CA SER A 61 7.54 -6.18 -22.79
C SER A 61 8.67 -5.15 -22.88
N ILE A 62 9.71 -5.27 -22.06
CA ILE A 62 10.84 -4.34 -21.99
C ILE A 62 12.13 -5.14 -22.18
N SER A 63 13.06 -4.63 -23.01
CA SER A 63 14.36 -5.27 -23.21
C SER A 63 15.17 -5.27 -21.90
N ASP A 64 16.11 -6.21 -21.76
CA ASP A 64 16.96 -6.27 -20.57
C ASP A 64 17.76 -4.97 -20.36
N SER A 65 18.21 -4.34 -21.44
CA SER A 65 18.94 -3.07 -21.38
C SER A 65 18.06 -1.90 -20.94
N ASP A 66 16.84 -1.80 -21.48
CA ASP A 66 15.93 -0.71 -21.10
C ASP A 66 15.45 -0.86 -19.66
N ARG A 67 15.20 -2.10 -19.23
CA ARG A 67 14.86 -2.42 -17.84
C ARG A 67 15.97 -1.95 -16.90
N ALA A 68 17.22 -2.35 -17.17
CA ALA A 68 18.36 -1.95 -16.34
C ALA A 68 18.51 -0.43 -16.29
N ALA A 69 18.36 0.24 -17.44
CA ALA A 69 18.44 1.70 -17.51
C ALA A 69 17.34 2.40 -16.70
N ILE A 70 16.08 1.94 -16.79
CA ILE A 70 14.95 2.50 -16.03
C ILE A 70 15.15 2.29 -14.53
N VAL A 71 15.53 1.07 -14.12
CA VAL A 71 15.76 0.76 -12.70
C VAL A 71 16.90 1.61 -12.13
N SER A 72 18.03 1.70 -12.83
CA SER A 72 19.17 2.54 -12.42
C SER A 72 18.75 4.00 -12.27
N ALA A 73 18.06 4.55 -13.28
CA ALA A 73 17.61 5.94 -13.26
C ALA A 73 16.67 6.23 -12.09
N LEU A 74 15.75 5.32 -11.76
CA LEU A 74 14.82 5.50 -10.62
C LEU A 74 15.53 5.43 -9.28
N VAL A 75 16.51 4.53 -9.13
CA VAL A 75 17.30 4.41 -7.90
C VAL A 75 18.23 5.60 -7.72
N GLU A 76 18.86 6.09 -8.80
CA GLU A 76 19.76 7.25 -8.79
C GLU A 76 19.06 8.57 -8.41
N LEU A 77 17.74 8.68 -8.53
CA LEU A 77 17.00 9.86 -8.08
C LEU A 77 17.26 10.17 -6.60
N GLN A 78 17.54 9.17 -5.76
CA GLN A 78 17.79 9.40 -4.35
C GLN A 78 19.17 10.05 -4.06
N GLU A 79 20.04 10.20 -5.07
CA GLU A 79 21.41 10.72 -4.91
C GLU A 79 21.49 12.25 -5.01
N SER A 80 20.38 12.94 -5.30
CA SER A 80 20.34 14.40 -5.45
C SER A 80 19.12 15.01 -4.79
N GLU A 81 19.21 16.29 -4.38
CA GLU A 81 18.07 17.01 -3.80
C GLU A 81 16.90 17.13 -4.78
N ASP A 82 17.18 17.42 -6.05
CA ASP A 82 16.16 17.48 -7.11
C ASP A 82 15.49 16.12 -7.32
N GLY A 83 16.26 15.04 -7.31
CA GLY A 83 15.74 13.70 -7.45
C GLY A 83 14.89 13.26 -6.24
N LEU A 84 15.31 13.59 -5.02
CA LEU A 84 14.50 13.40 -3.81
C LEU A 84 13.19 14.17 -3.87
N SER A 85 13.21 15.40 -4.40
CA SER A 85 12.00 16.20 -4.65
C SER A 85 11.07 15.52 -5.65
N ILE A 86 11.60 14.90 -6.71
CA ILE A 86 10.80 14.11 -7.66
C ILE A 86 10.19 12.90 -6.98
N LEU A 87 10.98 12.13 -6.22
CA LEU A 87 10.48 10.95 -5.48
C LEU A 87 9.34 11.34 -4.53
N GLN A 88 9.50 12.44 -3.79
CA GLN A 88 8.49 12.91 -2.84
C GLN A 88 7.24 13.46 -3.53
N ASN A 89 7.39 14.27 -4.57
CA ASN A 89 6.25 14.99 -5.16
C ASN A 89 5.50 14.18 -6.22
N ILE A 90 6.17 13.24 -6.91
CA ILE A 90 5.57 12.44 -7.98
C ILE A 90 5.25 11.03 -7.50
N LEU A 91 6.20 10.39 -6.80
CA LEU A 91 6.06 9.00 -6.37
C LEU A 91 5.60 8.88 -4.92
N ASN A 92 5.44 10.01 -4.21
CA ASN A 92 5.02 10.08 -2.82
C ASN A 92 5.81 9.13 -1.91
N THR A 93 7.13 9.07 -2.15
CA THR A 93 8.05 8.21 -1.40
C THR A 93 9.35 8.95 -1.12
N PRO A 94 9.96 8.78 0.06
CA PRO A 94 11.26 9.38 0.37
C PRO A 94 12.44 8.66 -0.31
N GLY A 95 12.21 7.49 -0.91
CA GLY A 95 13.26 6.66 -1.50
C GLY A 95 12.70 5.45 -2.25
N ILE A 96 13.55 4.81 -3.07
CA ILE A 96 13.21 3.60 -3.82
C ILE A 96 14.40 2.65 -3.79
N VAL A 97 14.12 1.35 -3.71
CA VAL A 97 15.13 0.29 -3.82
C VAL A 97 14.71 -0.73 -4.85
N GLU A 98 15.67 -1.29 -5.59
CA GLU A 98 15.43 -2.43 -6.47
C GLU A 98 15.18 -3.69 -5.64
N THR A 99 14.13 -4.44 -5.97
CA THR A 99 13.78 -5.70 -5.32
C THR A 99 12.94 -6.57 -6.27
N THR A 100 12.74 -7.84 -5.94
CA THR A 100 11.80 -8.72 -6.66
C THR A 100 10.44 -8.79 -5.97
N ALA A 101 9.41 -9.25 -6.67
CA ALA A 101 8.09 -9.44 -6.07
C ALA A 101 8.14 -10.42 -4.88
N GLU A 102 8.94 -11.48 -4.99
CA GLU A 102 9.12 -12.49 -3.94
C GLU A 102 9.78 -11.89 -2.70
N LEU A 103 10.84 -11.09 -2.86
CA LEU A 103 11.54 -10.46 -1.75
C LEU A 103 10.74 -9.30 -1.12
N HIS A 104 9.99 -8.55 -1.93
CA HIS A 104 9.15 -7.45 -1.45
C HIS A 104 7.96 -7.96 -0.64
N LEU A 105 7.35 -9.08 -1.06
CA LEU A 105 6.20 -9.66 -0.37
C LEU A 105 6.61 -10.59 0.78
N ASP A 106 7.72 -11.30 0.67
CA ASP A 106 8.32 -12.18 1.70
C ASP A 106 7.26 -12.86 2.62
N SER A 107 7.34 -12.66 3.93
CA SER A 107 6.43 -13.23 4.92
C SER A 107 4.98 -12.72 4.79
N TYR A 108 4.77 -11.52 4.25
CA TYR A 108 3.44 -10.96 4.01
C TYR A 108 2.65 -11.76 2.97
N SER A 109 3.33 -12.41 2.02
CA SER A 109 2.71 -13.33 1.05
C SER A 109 1.97 -14.49 1.73
N SER A 110 2.52 -15.02 2.84
CA SER A 110 1.84 -16.07 3.60
C SER A 110 0.61 -15.56 4.33
N LEU A 111 0.68 -14.35 4.88
CA LEU A 111 -0.40 -13.74 5.64
C LEU A 111 -1.59 -13.44 4.74
N ILE A 112 -1.36 -12.87 3.55
CA ILE A 112 -2.46 -12.48 2.67
C ILE A 112 -3.34 -13.66 2.27
N SER A 113 -2.79 -14.88 2.20
CA SER A 113 -3.55 -16.10 1.93
C SER A 113 -4.59 -16.45 3.00
N HIS A 114 -4.44 -15.93 4.22
CA HIS A 114 -5.40 -16.10 5.31
C HIS A 114 -6.54 -15.09 5.28
N VAL A 115 -6.52 -14.08 4.38
CA VAL A 115 -7.63 -13.15 4.21
C VAL A 115 -8.81 -13.90 3.62
N PRO A 116 -9.99 -13.93 4.28
CA PRO A 116 -11.14 -14.66 3.78
C PRO A 116 -11.52 -14.24 2.34
N GLY A 117 -11.71 -15.22 1.46
CA GLY A 117 -12.11 -15.00 0.06
C GLY A 117 -10.98 -14.56 -0.89
N ILE A 118 -9.75 -14.36 -0.41
CA ILE A 118 -8.64 -13.89 -1.25
C ILE A 118 -8.28 -14.88 -2.37
N SER A 119 -8.32 -16.19 -2.10
CA SER A 119 -8.00 -17.22 -3.09
C SER A 119 -9.01 -17.21 -4.23
N LEU A 120 -10.30 -17.16 -3.90
CA LEU A 120 -11.38 -17.05 -4.90
C LEU A 120 -11.24 -15.77 -5.73
N TYR A 121 -10.96 -14.63 -5.08
CA TYR A 121 -10.72 -13.37 -5.79
C TYR A 121 -9.54 -13.46 -6.78
N MET A 122 -8.43 -14.05 -6.36
CA MET A 122 -7.25 -14.21 -7.21
C MET A 122 -7.51 -15.18 -8.37
N GLU A 123 -8.23 -16.26 -8.13
CA GLU A 123 -8.65 -17.21 -9.17
C GLU A 123 -9.54 -16.53 -10.20
N GLU A 124 -10.62 -15.85 -9.79
CA GLU A 124 -11.55 -15.17 -10.71
C GLU A 124 -10.87 -14.08 -11.54
N LYS A 125 -9.95 -13.33 -10.93
CA LYS A 125 -9.30 -12.18 -11.58
C LYS A 125 -8.21 -12.58 -12.57
N TYR A 126 -7.48 -13.66 -12.30
CA TYR A 126 -6.29 -14.05 -13.07
C TYR A 126 -6.45 -15.35 -13.87
N GLN A 127 -7.57 -16.06 -13.76
CA GLN A 127 -7.90 -17.21 -14.61
C GLN A 127 -8.84 -16.87 -15.79
N ALA A 128 -8.71 -15.69 -16.39
CA ALA A 128 -9.37 -15.32 -17.65
C ALA A 128 -8.44 -15.47 -18.86
#